data_AF-A0A165D4J5-F1
#
_entry.id   AF-A0A165D4J5-F1
#
_cell.length_a   1.000
_cell.length_b   1.000
_cell.length_c   1.000
_cell.angle_alpha   90.00
_cell.angle_beta   90.00
_cell.angle_gamma   90.00
#
_symmetry.space_group_name_H-M   'P 1'
#
loop_
_entity.id
_entity.type
_entity.pdbx_description
1 polymer ?
#
loop_
_entity_poly.entity_id
_entity_poly.type
_entity_poly.pdbx_seq_one_letter_code
_entity_poly.pdbx_strand_id
1 'polypeptide(L)'
;YDYALTLPQEIAVVWSTPWTPGKGFFLLIRYLGFIDLPILLFGAWLDADIGTRPAEIQIKHSSMAYRNNRNAAFGFFLADAVIGLRTWAVWHHSVRCGCALVISYVLMIVATVYFKARLSQTLLGLNALSTAL
;
A
#
# COMPACT_ATOMS: atom_id res chain seq x y z
N TYR A 1 15.58 16.28 -1.06
CA TYR A 1 16.12 17.63 -0.87
C TYR A 1 15.03 18.57 -0.35
N ASP A 2 13.89 18.71 -1.03
CA ASP A 2 12.75 19.52 -0.53
C ASP A 2 12.18 19.12 0.84
N TYR A 3 12.23 17.83 1.19
CA TYR A 3 11.76 17.34 2.50
C TYR A 3 12.55 17.93 3.68
N ALA A 4 13.87 18.07 3.56
CA ALA A 4 14.74 18.58 4.62
C ALA A 4 14.63 20.11 4.75
N LEU A 5 14.31 20.79 3.64
CA LEU A 5 14.18 22.25 3.62
C LEU A 5 12.86 22.74 4.25
N THR A 6 11.78 21.98 4.09
CA THR A 6 10.44 22.33 4.59
C THR A 6 10.16 21.83 6.00
N LEU A 7 10.93 20.86 6.49
CA LEU A 7 10.81 20.26 7.83
C LEU A 7 10.85 21.29 8.98
N PRO A 8 11.76 22.28 9.01
CA PRO A 8 11.82 23.27 10.09
C PRO A 8 10.58 24.16 10.15
N GLN A 9 10.09 24.59 8.98
CA GLN A 9 8.86 25.39 8.86
C GLN A 9 7.61 24.57 9.24
N GLU A 10 7.58 23.29 8.89
CA GLU A 10 6.49 22.41 9.29
C GLU A 10 6.48 22.10 10.78
N ILE A 11 7.63 21.88 11.39
CA ILE A 11 7.69 21.67 12.84
C ILE A 11 7.21 22.93 13.56
N ALA A 12 7.64 24.12 13.13
CA ALA A 12 7.21 25.37 13.75
C ALA A 12 5.69 25.63 13.61
N VAL A 13 5.13 25.40 12.42
CA VAL A 13 3.75 25.78 12.08
C VAL A 13 2.76 24.64 12.31
N VAL A 14 3.06 23.43 11.80
CA VAL A 14 2.13 22.30 11.87
C VAL A 14 2.13 21.73 13.29
N TRP A 15 3.26 21.59 13.98
CA TRP A 15 3.29 20.93 15.30
C TRP A 15 2.72 21.81 16.43
N SER A 16 2.88 23.13 16.35
CA SER A 16 2.36 24.09 17.34
C SER A 16 0.84 24.33 17.23
N THR A 17 0.21 23.95 16.13
CA THR A 17 -1.24 24.12 15.91
C THR A 17 -2.03 22.98 16.58
N PRO A 18 -3.20 23.24 17.20
CA PRO A 18 -4.06 22.18 17.75
C PRO A 18 -4.33 21.07 16.73
N TRP A 19 -4.51 19.84 17.23
CA TRP A 19 -4.75 18.66 16.40
C TRP A 19 -6.06 18.82 15.63
N THR A 20 -5.94 19.24 14.37
CA THR A 20 -7.04 19.22 13.41
C THR A 20 -6.99 17.92 12.60
N PRO A 21 -8.12 17.43 12.07
CA PRO A 21 -8.14 16.27 11.18
C PRO A 21 -7.16 16.45 10.01
N GLY A 22 -7.09 17.67 9.44
CA GLY A 22 -6.16 18.02 8.36
C GLY A 22 -4.68 17.85 8.71
N LYS A 23 -4.28 18.15 9.95
CA LYS A 23 -2.90 17.94 10.44
C LYS A 23 -2.54 16.46 10.52
N GLY A 24 -3.46 15.63 10.99
CA GLY A 24 -3.29 14.16 10.99
C GLY A 24 -3.06 13.60 9.58
N PHE A 25 -3.81 14.10 8.59
CA PHE A 25 -3.66 13.67 7.20
C PHE A 25 -2.38 14.16 6.55
N PHE A 26 -1.99 15.41 6.81
CA PHE A 26 -0.73 15.95 6.32
C PHE A 26 0.46 15.12 6.79
N LEU A 27 0.47 14.76 8.07
CA LEU A 27 1.50 13.90 8.65
C LEU A 27 1.44 12.48 8.06
N LEU A 28 0.26 11.86 8.01
CA LEU A 28 0.12 10.50 7.44
C LEU A 28 0.73 10.40 6.04
N ILE A 29 0.28 11.23 5.10
CA ILE A 29 0.75 11.20 3.71
C ILE A 29 2.26 11.43 3.61
N ARG A 30 2.79 12.34 4.44
CA ARG A 30 4.21 12.71 4.43
C ARG A 30 5.10 11.59 4.96
N TYR A 31 4.72 10.96 6.06
CA TYR A 31 5.55 9.93 6.70
C TYR A 31 5.36 8.54 6.08
N LEU A 32 4.29 8.33 5.32
CA LEU A 32 4.03 7.04 4.68
C LEU A 32 4.97 6.70 3.53
N GLY A 33 5.30 7.67 2.67
CA GLY A 33 6.29 7.44 1.62
C GLY A 33 7.66 7.03 2.17
N PHE A 34 7.98 7.47 3.39
CA PHE A 34 9.19 7.09 4.11
C PHE A 34 9.18 5.65 4.65
N ILE A 35 8.00 5.05 4.86
CA ILE A 35 7.87 3.66 5.32
C ILE A 35 7.78 2.71 4.12
N ASP A 36 7.07 3.11 3.07
CA ASP A 36 6.81 2.24 1.91
C ASP A 36 8.08 2.02 1.06
N LEU A 37 8.89 3.07 0.85
CA LEU A 37 10.12 2.99 0.05
C LEU A 37 11.19 2.05 0.62
N PRO A 38 11.55 2.12 1.92
CA PRO A 38 12.52 1.19 2.50
C PRO A 38 12.02 -0.25 2.47
N ILE A 39 10.73 -0.50 2.72
CA ILE A 39 10.17 -1.85 2.72
C ILE A 39 10.29 -2.49 1.33
N LEU A 40 9.99 -1.74 0.27
CA LEU A 40 10.14 -2.20 -1.11
C LEU A 40 11.62 -2.48 -1.45
N LEU A 41 12.50 -1.55 -1.10
CA LEU A 41 13.94 -1.65 -1.39
C LEU A 41 14.61 -2.77 -0.60
N PHE A 42 14.28 -2.96 0.67
CA PHE A 42 14.83 -4.04 1.49
C PHE A 42 14.36 -5.41 1.01
N GLY A 43 13.10 -5.51 0.57
CA GLY A 43 12.60 -6.74 -0.06
C GLY A 43 13.39 -7.09 -1.31
N ALA A 44 13.52 -6.14 -2.24
CA ALA A 44 14.25 -6.34 -3.49
C ALA A 44 15.75 -6.63 -3.28
N TRP A 45 16.37 -6.01 -2.28
CA TRP A 45 17.79 -6.19 -1.98
C TRP A 45 18.08 -7.53 -1.31
N LEU A 46 17.24 -7.97 -0.37
CA LEU A 46 17.35 -9.28 0.27
C LEU A 46 17.23 -10.43 -0.75
N ASP A 47 16.45 -10.22 -1.80
CA ASP A 47 16.22 -11.21 -2.84
C ASP A 47 17.39 -11.31 -3.85
N ALA A 48 18.16 -10.22 -4.02
CA ALA A 48 19.33 -10.18 -4.91
C ALA A 48 20.57 -10.89 -4.31
N ASP A 49 20.69 -10.92 -2.98
CA ASP A 49 21.87 -11.47 -2.29
C ASP A 49 21.78 -13.00 -2.08
N ILE A 50 20.55 -13.55 -2.03
CA ILE A 50 20.35 -14.99 -1.91
C ILE A 50 20.39 -15.62 -3.31
N GLY A 51 21.60 -15.87 -3.82
CA GLY A 51 21.86 -16.52 -5.11
C GLY A 51 21.21 -17.91 -5.25
N THR A 52 19.93 -17.94 -5.65
CA THR A 52 19.15 -19.18 -5.73
C THR A 52 19.31 -19.88 -7.06
N ARG A 53 19.74 -21.14 -6.99
CA ARG A 53 19.87 -22.12 -8.07
C ARG A 53 18.57 -22.29 -8.87
N PRO A 54 18.64 -22.64 -10.17
CA PRO A 54 17.52 -22.57 -11.13
C PRO A 54 16.23 -23.33 -10.76
N ALA A 55 16.30 -24.40 -9.95
CA ALA A 55 15.10 -25.16 -9.53
C ALA A 55 14.36 -24.55 -8.32
N GLU A 56 15.05 -23.79 -7.46
CA GLU A 56 14.41 -23.09 -6.32
C GLU A 56 13.78 -21.76 -6.74
N ILE A 57 14.13 -21.26 -7.94
CA ILE A 57 13.63 -20.00 -8.51
C ILE A 57 12.11 -20.02 -8.65
N GLN A 58 11.48 -21.13 -9.10
CA GLN A 58 10.03 -21.17 -9.31
C GLN A 58 9.21 -21.13 -8.01
N ILE A 59 9.65 -21.84 -6.96
CA ILE A 59 8.96 -21.88 -5.67
C ILE A 59 9.20 -20.57 -4.90
N LYS A 60 10.41 -20.00 -4.96
CA LYS A 60 10.67 -18.69 -4.38
C LYS A 60 9.95 -17.57 -5.13
N HIS A 61 9.89 -17.57 -6.46
CA HIS A 61 9.16 -16.54 -7.23
C HIS A 61 7.66 -16.51 -6.89
N SER A 62 7.02 -17.67 -6.70
CA SER A 62 5.61 -17.72 -6.29
C SER A 62 5.40 -17.22 -4.85
N SER A 63 6.31 -17.53 -3.93
CA SER A 63 6.28 -17.02 -2.55
C SER A 63 6.62 -15.52 -2.44
N MET A 64 7.53 -15.01 -3.28
CA MET A 64 7.92 -13.61 -3.36
C MET A 64 6.85 -12.76 -4.01
N ALA A 65 6.25 -13.23 -5.12
CA ALA A 65 5.08 -12.57 -5.70
C ALA A 65 3.99 -12.44 -4.65
N TYR A 66 3.74 -13.48 -3.84
CA TYR A 66 2.73 -13.43 -2.77
C TYR A 66 3.09 -12.43 -1.65
N ARG A 67 4.34 -12.41 -1.17
CA ARG A 67 4.80 -11.47 -0.13
C ARG A 67 4.81 -10.02 -0.61
N ASN A 68 5.34 -9.76 -1.80
CA ASN A 68 5.42 -8.41 -2.38
C ASN A 68 4.02 -7.86 -2.70
N ASN A 69 3.11 -8.73 -3.17
CA ASN A 69 1.70 -8.38 -3.36
C ASN A 69 0.98 -7.96 -2.07
N ARG A 70 1.42 -8.42 -0.91
CA ARG A 70 0.81 -8.08 0.39
C ARG A 70 1.18 -6.67 0.83
N ASN A 71 2.45 -6.27 0.65
CA ASN A 71 2.90 -4.92 1.00
C ASN A 71 2.36 -3.88 0.03
N ALA A 72 2.36 -4.15 -1.27
CA ALA A 72 1.79 -3.24 -2.27
C ALA A 72 0.30 -2.95 -2.02
N ALA A 73 -0.47 -3.95 -1.55
CA ALA A 73 -1.88 -3.75 -1.22
C ALA A 73 -2.07 -2.72 -0.09
N PHE A 74 -1.17 -2.69 0.89
CA PHE A 74 -1.23 -1.75 2.00
C PHE A 74 -1.06 -0.31 1.54
N GLY A 75 -0.11 -0.07 0.63
CA GLY A 75 0.09 1.25 0.00
C GLY A 75 -1.13 1.72 -0.79
N PHE A 76 -1.75 0.82 -1.58
CA PHE A 76 -2.97 1.14 -2.33
C PHE A 76 -4.14 1.51 -1.42
N PHE A 77 -4.45 0.69 -0.40
CA PHE A 77 -5.56 0.97 0.53
C PHE A 77 -5.39 2.30 1.25
N LEU A 78 -4.15 2.69 1.47
CA LEU A 78 -3.83 3.90 2.18
C LEU A 78 -3.86 5.13 1.28
N ALA A 79 -3.43 5.00 0.03
CA ALA A 79 -3.60 6.02 -1.00
C ALA A 79 -5.09 6.33 -1.24
N ASP A 80 -5.94 5.29 -1.33
CA ASP A 80 -7.38 5.48 -1.48
C ASP A 80 -8.04 6.10 -0.25
N ALA A 81 -7.62 5.71 0.95
CA ALA A 81 -8.09 6.36 2.17
C ALA A 81 -7.75 7.85 2.15
N VAL A 82 -6.52 8.20 1.77
CA VAL A 82 -6.05 9.58 1.65
C VAL A 82 -6.87 10.39 0.65
N ILE A 83 -7.12 9.84 -0.54
CA ILE A 83 -7.91 10.51 -1.58
C ILE A 83 -9.35 10.71 -1.09
N GLY A 84 -10.00 9.66 -0.56
CA GLY A 84 -11.36 9.75 -0.05
C GLY A 84 -11.52 10.77 1.08
N LEU A 85 -10.53 10.85 1.97
CA LEU A 85 -10.50 11.85 3.04
C LEU A 85 -10.36 13.28 2.51
N ARG A 86 -9.56 13.50 1.46
CA ARG A 86 -9.48 14.81 0.77
C ARG A 86 -10.80 15.17 0.10
N THR A 87 -11.43 14.22 -0.58
CA THR A 87 -12.74 14.46 -1.21
C THR A 87 -13.81 14.79 -0.16
N TRP A 88 -13.77 14.13 1.00
CA TRP A 88 -14.70 14.39 2.10
C TRP A 88 -14.51 15.77 2.74
N ALA A 89 -13.26 16.23 2.86
CA ALA A 89 -12.94 17.58 3.36
C ALA A 89 -13.45 18.68 2.42
N VAL A 90 -13.38 18.48 1.10
CA VAL A 90 -13.93 19.42 0.09
C VAL A 90 -15.46 19.54 0.19
N TRP A 91 -16.14 18.47 0.61
CA TRP A 91 -17.60 18.45 0.76
C TRP A 91 -18.11 18.87 2.14
N HIS A 92 -17.36 19.69 2.88
CA HIS A 92 -17.74 20.25 4.17
C HIS A 92 -18.26 19.20 5.18
N HIS A 93 -17.66 18.00 5.19
CA HIS A 93 -18.04 16.90 6.09
C HIS A 93 -19.47 16.36 5.93
N SER A 94 -20.10 16.50 4.76
CA SER A 94 -21.44 15.94 4.54
C SER A 94 -21.47 14.41 4.73
N VAL A 95 -22.35 13.94 5.61
CA VAL A 95 -22.41 12.52 6.05
C VAL A 95 -22.79 11.58 4.89
N ARG A 96 -23.63 12.06 3.96
CA ARG A 96 -24.04 11.30 2.75
C ARG A 96 -22.87 10.98 1.83
N CYS A 97 -22.01 11.96 1.56
CA CYS A 97 -20.82 11.76 0.74
C CYS A 97 -19.77 10.91 1.47
N GLY A 98 -19.65 11.05 2.79
CA GLY A 98 -18.82 10.17 3.61
C GLY A 98 -19.23 8.70 3.52
N CYS A 99 -20.53 8.40 3.65
CA CYS A 99 -21.04 7.03 3.49
C CYS A 99 -20.76 6.46 2.09
N ALA A 100 -20.96 7.25 1.03
CA ALA A 100 -20.66 6.81 -0.33
C ALA A 100 -19.17 6.46 -0.51
N LEU A 101 -18.27 7.27 0.04
CA LEU A 101 -16.81 7.02 -0.01
C LEU A 101 -16.41 5.76 0.76
N VAL A 102 -16.99 5.53 1.95
CA VAL A 102 -16.74 4.32 2.73
C VAL A 102 -17.26 3.07 1.99
N ILE A 103 -18.44 3.15 1.37
CA ILE A 103 -18.98 2.04 0.57
C ILE A 103 -18.07 1.73 -0.61
N SER A 104 -17.64 2.72 -1.37
CA SER A 104 -16.70 2.50 -2.49
C SER A 104 -15.37 1.93 -2.02
N TYR A 105 -14.88 2.36 -0.86
CA TYR A 105 -13.64 1.87 -0.27
C TYR A 105 -13.74 0.39 0.14
N VAL A 106 -14.83 0.02 0.83
CA VAL A 106 -15.08 -1.37 1.23
C VAL A 106 -15.24 -2.27 0.01
N LEU A 107 -15.99 -1.83 -1.01
CA LEU A 107 -16.15 -2.59 -2.27
C LEU A 107 -14.80 -2.84 -2.94
N MET A 108 -13.92 -1.84 -2.97
CA MET A 108 -12.60 -1.98 -3.56
C MET A 108 -11.71 -2.96 -2.77
N ILE A 109 -11.76 -2.94 -1.43
CA ILE A 109 -11.05 -3.93 -0.59
C ILE A 109 -11.53 -5.34 -0.93
N VAL A 110 -12.84 -5.55 -0.94
CA VAL A 110 -13.43 -6.86 -1.24
C VAL A 110 -13.03 -7.34 -2.64
N ALA A 111 -13.12 -6.48 -3.65
CA ALA A 111 -12.72 -6.80 -5.02
C ALA A 111 -11.22 -7.18 -5.10
N THR A 112 -10.35 -6.44 -4.40
CA THR A 112 -8.91 -6.69 -4.39
C THR A 112 -8.57 -8.03 -3.74
N VAL A 113 -9.20 -8.34 -2.60
CA VAL A 113 -9.03 -9.64 -1.90
C VAL A 113 -9.51 -10.79 -2.77
N TYR A 114 -10.69 -10.65 -3.39
CA TYR A 114 -11.25 -11.66 -4.28
C TYR A 114 -10.34 -11.92 -5.50
N PHE A 115 -9.89 -10.86 -6.17
CA PHE A 115 -9.01 -10.98 -7.33
C PHE A 115 -7.68 -11.66 -6.98
N LYS A 116 -7.05 -11.28 -5.85
CA LYS A 116 -5.81 -11.92 -5.38
C LYS A 116 -6.03 -13.38 -5.01
N ALA A 117 -7.12 -13.71 -4.32
CA ALA A 117 -7.46 -15.09 -3.99
C ALA A 117 -7.63 -15.93 -5.26
N ARG A 118 -8.37 -15.41 -6.25
CA ARG A 118 -8.57 -16.08 -7.53
C ARG A 118 -7.27 -16.27 -8.30
N LEU A 119 -6.44 -15.23 -8.38
CA LEU A 119 -5.15 -15.29 -9.07
C LEU A 119 -4.21 -16.33 -8.43
N SER A 120 -4.17 -16.41 -7.10
CA SER A 120 -3.35 -17.39 -6.38
C SER A 120 -3.73 -18.84 -6.70
N GLN A 121 -5.03 -19.12 -6.83
CA GLN A 121 -5.53 -20.45 -7.19
C GLN A 121 -5.14 -20.83 -8.63
N THR A 122 -5.25 -19.89 -9.57
CA THR A 122 -4.87 -20.11 -10.97
C THR A 122 -3.38 -20.40 -11.11
N LEU A 123 -2.53 -19.66 -10.39
CA LEU A 123 -1.08 -19.87 -10.40
C LEU A 123 -0.68 -21.24 -9.83
N LEU A 124 -1.33 -21.67 -8.73
CA LEU A 124 -1.09 -23.00 -8.16
C LEU A 124 -1.51 -24.13 -9.11
N GLY A 125 -2.66 -23.97 -9.79
CA GLY A 125 -3.14 -24.94 -10.78
C GLY A 125 -2.21 -25.08 -11.99
N LEU A 126 -1.67 -23.96 -12.50
CA LEU A 126 -0.70 -23.98 -13.61
C LEU A 126 0.63 -24.64 -13.23
N ASN A 127 1.12 -24.39 -12.01
CA ASN A 127 2.34 -25.03 -11.51
C ASN A 127 2.17 -26.55 -11.35
N ALA A 128 1.02 -27.01 -10.86
CA ALA A 128 0.74 -28.44 -10.71
C ALA A 128 0.71 -29.17 -12.07
N LEU A 129 0.20 -28.52 -13.11
CA LEU A 129 0.20 -29.06 -14.47
C LEU A 129 1.60 -29.07 -15.09
N SER A 130 2.43 -28.05 -14.82
CA SER A 130 3.81 -27.98 -15.31
C SER A 130 4.73 -29.04 -14.68
N THR A 131 4.45 -29.52 -13.47
CA THR A 131 5.23 -30.59 -12.82
C THR A 131 4.80 -32.00 -13.22
N ALA A 132 3.64 -32.13 -13.88
CA ALA A 132 3.08 -33.41 -14.31
C ALA A 132 3.43 -33.78 -15.77
N LEU A 133 3.97 -32.82 -16.54
CA LEU A 133 4.51 -32.96 -17.89
C LEU A 133 6.03 -33.07 -17.86
#